data_AF-A0AAF5DF03-F1
#
_entry.id   AF-A0AAF5DF03-F1
#
_cell.length_a   1.000
_cell.length_b   1.000
_cell.length_c   1.000
_cell.angle_alpha   90.00
_cell.angle_beta   90.00
_cell.angle_gamma   90.00
#
_symmetry.space_group_name_H-M   'P 1'
#
loop_
_entity.id
_entity.type
_entity.pdbx_description
1 polymer ?
#
loop_
_entity_poly.entity_id
_entity_poly.type
_entity_poly.pdbx_seq_one_letter_code
_entity_poly.pdbx_strand_id
1 'polypeptide(L)'
;KSIEPVNILYQSARFNCPWHRTNFTKYYFPFHMRAKLKSGSFEGRQKTYGGRLMTMRRVLREQPDDELFSKIMDCKTTVPPVNTEEDKATDSVPQGKAKSGKWWKPEVKRFSSVIIKSKGAKKSWDKKLEERKKLQIAKRLQQEIRDQVAEKKRLERERLEEKKKRHEENTKKNEIVQVIKNTEKLRRMKKKDLRKLAKRDTN
;
A
#
# COMPACT_ATOMS: atom_id res chain seq x y z
N LYS A 1 25.67 -44.31 -11.61
CA LYS A 1 25.12 -43.22 -12.46
C LYS A 1 24.54 -42.15 -11.53
N SER A 2 25.40 -41.28 -11.00
CA SER A 2 25.06 -40.28 -9.98
C SER A 2 24.45 -39.05 -10.62
N ILE A 3 23.27 -38.66 -10.13
CA ILE A 3 22.49 -37.50 -10.56
C ILE A 3 23.16 -36.26 -9.97
N GLU A 4 23.72 -35.39 -10.80
CA GLU A 4 24.30 -34.12 -10.35
C GLU A 4 23.20 -33.13 -9.93
N PRO A 5 23.41 -32.35 -8.85
CA PRO A 5 22.42 -31.39 -8.37
C PRO A 5 22.38 -30.17 -9.29
N VAL A 6 21.37 -30.13 -10.14
CA VAL A 6 21.09 -28.99 -11.03
C VAL A 6 20.68 -27.77 -10.20
N ASN A 7 21.63 -26.87 -10.00
CA ASN A 7 21.48 -25.42 -9.98
C ASN A 7 20.36 -24.82 -9.07
N ILE A 8 20.59 -24.83 -7.76
CA ILE A 8 19.76 -24.18 -6.72
C ILE A 8 19.76 -22.64 -6.83
N LEU A 9 20.74 -22.05 -7.51
CA LEU A 9 20.92 -20.59 -7.62
C LEU A 9 19.98 -19.90 -8.63
N TYR A 10 19.36 -20.65 -9.55
CA TYR A 10 18.40 -20.08 -10.50
C TYR A 10 16.95 -20.07 -9.98
N GLN A 11 16.68 -20.74 -8.86
CA GLN A 11 15.33 -20.80 -8.28
C GLN A 11 14.98 -19.55 -7.45
N SER A 12 15.96 -18.86 -6.86
CA SER A 12 15.71 -17.70 -5.99
C SER A 12 15.18 -16.45 -6.71
N ALA A 13 15.35 -16.37 -8.04
CA ALA A 13 14.87 -15.25 -8.85
C ALA A 13 13.38 -15.37 -9.23
N ARG A 14 12.81 -16.58 -9.21
CA ARG A 14 11.40 -16.83 -9.54
C ARG A 14 10.43 -16.54 -8.39
N PHE A 15 10.91 -16.41 -7.15
CA PHE A 15 10.05 -16.31 -5.96
C PHE A 15 9.83 -14.88 -5.41
N ASN A 16 10.34 -13.83 -6.05
CA ASN A 16 10.37 -12.47 -5.47
C ASN A 16 9.53 -11.40 -6.20
N CYS A 17 8.77 -11.76 -7.24
CA CYS A 17 7.82 -10.88 -7.94
C CYS A 17 6.36 -11.18 -7.52
N PRO A 18 5.63 -10.23 -6.89
CA PRO A 18 4.25 -10.46 -6.44
C PRO A 18 3.24 -10.78 -7.54
N TRP A 19 3.57 -10.45 -8.79
CA TRP A 19 2.77 -10.71 -10.01
C TRP A 19 3.10 -12.05 -10.68
N HIS A 20 4.22 -12.69 -10.31
CA HIS A 20 4.65 -13.99 -10.84
C HIS A 20 4.47 -15.16 -9.87
N ARG A 21 3.75 -14.98 -8.76
CA ARG A 21 3.18 -16.10 -7.99
C ARG A 21 1.93 -16.63 -8.69
N THR A 22 2.08 -16.99 -9.95
CA THR A 22 1.13 -17.78 -10.73
C THR A 22 1.24 -19.23 -10.28
N ASN A 23 0.68 -19.52 -9.12
CA ASN A 23 0.05 -20.81 -8.93
C ASN A 23 -1.44 -20.52 -9.06
N PHE A 24 -2.02 -20.88 -10.20
CA PHE A 24 -3.39 -20.60 -10.63
C PHE A 24 -4.43 -21.34 -9.78
N THR A 25 -4.45 -21.09 -8.47
CA THR A 25 -5.54 -21.47 -7.57
C THR A 25 -6.18 -20.21 -7.01
N LYS A 26 -7.48 -20.03 -7.26
CA LYS A 26 -8.28 -18.92 -6.74
C LYS A 26 -8.38 -19.06 -5.21
N TYR A 27 -7.49 -18.43 -4.45
CA TYR A 27 -7.60 -18.37 -2.99
C TYR A 27 -8.75 -17.42 -2.58
N TYR A 28 -9.90 -18.00 -2.26
CA TYR A 28 -11.21 -17.36 -2.08
C TYR A 28 -11.52 -16.93 -0.64
N PHE A 29 -10.54 -16.42 0.11
CA PHE A 29 -10.77 -15.98 1.49
C PHE A 29 -10.62 -14.46 1.66
N PRO A 30 -11.75 -13.71 1.82
CA PRO A 30 -11.74 -12.25 1.95
C PRO A 30 -10.85 -11.70 3.08
N PHE A 31 -10.65 -12.48 4.15
CA PHE A 31 -9.85 -12.07 5.30
C PHE A 31 -8.34 -11.98 5.01
N HIS A 32 -7.80 -12.89 4.19
CA HIS A 32 -6.40 -12.85 3.75
C HIS A 32 -6.16 -11.73 2.72
N MET A 33 -7.17 -11.45 1.88
CA MET A 33 -7.15 -10.33 0.93
C MET A 33 -7.00 -8.98 1.65
N ARG A 34 -7.73 -8.76 2.75
CA ARG A 34 -7.66 -7.52 3.55
C ARG A 34 -6.27 -7.29 4.14
N ALA A 35 -5.65 -8.32 4.72
CA ALA A 35 -4.30 -8.21 5.28
C ALA A 35 -3.26 -7.86 4.19
N LYS A 36 -3.37 -8.52 3.02
CA LYS A 36 -2.49 -8.30 1.87
C LYS A 36 -2.66 -6.92 1.23
N LEU A 37 -3.88 -6.38 1.20
CA LEU A 37 -4.14 -5.00 0.74
C LEU A 37 -3.61 -3.97 1.75
N LYS A 38 -3.70 -4.25 3.06
CA LYS A 38 -3.25 -3.35 4.13
C LYS A 38 -1.73 -3.21 4.18
N SER A 39 -0.97 -4.30 4.02
CA SER A 39 0.51 -4.30 4.09
C SER A 39 1.20 -4.33 2.73
N GLY A 40 0.55 -4.87 1.71
CA GLY A 40 1.12 -5.09 0.38
C GLY A 40 0.95 -3.92 -0.59
N SER A 41 0.02 -3.00 -0.32
CA SER A 41 -0.14 -1.74 -1.07
C SER A 41 1.11 -0.87 -1.01
N PHE A 42 1.31 0.00 -2.01
CA PHE A 42 2.44 0.94 -2.03
C PHE A 42 2.46 1.79 -0.76
N GLU A 43 1.32 2.36 -0.38
CA GLU A 43 1.14 3.13 0.85
C GLU A 43 1.42 2.31 2.11
N GLY A 44 0.98 1.05 2.16
CA GLY A 44 1.30 0.13 3.26
C GLY A 44 2.80 -0.11 3.41
N ARG A 45 3.52 -0.27 2.29
CA ARG A 45 4.97 -0.46 2.28
C ARG A 45 5.74 0.79 2.70
N GLN A 46 5.24 2.00 2.40
CA GLN A 46 5.91 3.25 2.81
C GLN A 46 5.93 3.46 4.34
N LYS A 47 5.03 2.80 5.08
CA LYS A 47 4.92 2.93 6.55
C LYS A 47 6.06 2.27 7.31
N THR A 48 6.62 1.16 6.81
CA THR A 48 7.69 0.42 7.49
C THR A 48 9.04 0.65 6.83
N TYR A 49 10.13 0.63 7.61
CA TYR A 49 11.49 0.77 7.06
C TYR A 49 11.81 -0.32 6.02
N GLY A 50 11.49 -1.58 6.33
CA GLY A 50 11.68 -2.70 5.41
C GLY A 50 10.85 -2.58 4.13
N GLY A 51 9.63 -2.05 4.21
CA GLY A 51 8.78 -1.80 3.05
C GLY A 51 9.35 -0.71 2.14
N ARG A 52 9.85 0.40 2.71
CA ARG A 52 10.58 1.45 1.97
C ARG A 52 11.80 0.89 1.24
N LEU A 53 12.59 0.07 1.93
CA LEU A 53 13.78 -0.60 1.37
C LEU A 53 13.40 -1.52 0.19
N MET A 54 12.31 -2.27 0.31
CA MET A 54 11.79 -3.10 -0.77
C MET A 54 11.37 -2.27 -1.99
N THR A 55 10.66 -1.15 -1.79
CA THR A 55 10.26 -0.26 -2.88
C THR A 55 11.47 0.38 -3.56
N MET A 56 12.45 0.86 -2.79
CA MET A 56 13.72 1.38 -3.31
C MET A 56 14.44 0.36 -4.19
N ARG A 57 14.55 -0.90 -3.74
CA ARG A 57 15.16 -1.98 -4.52
C ARG A 57 14.40 -2.34 -5.81
N ARG A 58 13.11 -1.99 -5.92
CA ARG A 58 12.35 -2.18 -7.16
C ARG A 58 12.67 -1.08 -8.14
N VAL A 59 12.59 0.17 -7.69
CA VAL A 59 12.95 1.34 -8.50
C VAL A 59 14.36 1.17 -9.06
N LEU A 60 15.34 0.83 -8.23
CA LEU A 60 16.73 0.60 -8.67
C LEU A 60 16.92 -0.59 -9.64
N ARG A 61 15.98 -1.53 -9.70
CA ARG A 61 16.05 -2.71 -10.58
C ARG A 61 15.27 -2.51 -11.89
N GLU A 62 14.30 -1.60 -11.88
CA GLU A 62 13.52 -1.20 -13.06
C GLU A 62 14.17 -0.06 -13.84
N GLN A 63 15.22 0.60 -13.31
CA GLN A 63 16.02 1.50 -14.11
C GLN A 63 16.80 0.67 -15.14
N PRO A 64 16.60 0.89 -16.46
CA PRO A 64 17.50 0.34 -17.45
C PRO A 64 18.92 0.82 -17.13
N ASP A 65 19.90 -0.07 -17.24
CA ASP A 65 21.30 0.23 -16.91
C ASP A 65 21.79 1.49 -17.65
N ASP A 66 21.22 1.78 -18.81
CA ASP A 66 21.49 2.95 -19.66
C ASP A 66 21.04 4.28 -19.04
N GLU A 67 19.87 4.32 -18.37
CA GLU A 67 19.40 5.54 -17.68
C GLU A 67 20.20 5.81 -16.42
N LEU A 68 20.61 4.75 -15.71
CA LEU A 68 21.45 4.88 -14.52
C LEU A 68 22.85 5.38 -14.92
N PHE A 69 23.41 4.90 -16.03
CA PHE A 69 24.71 5.32 -16.55
C PHE A 69 24.68 6.76 -17.06
N SER A 70 23.64 7.17 -17.81
CA SER A 70 23.42 8.57 -18.21
C SER A 70 23.35 9.49 -17.00
N LYS A 71 22.53 9.15 -15.98
CA LYS A 71 22.34 10.00 -14.80
C LYS A 71 23.61 10.13 -13.94
N ILE A 72 24.46 9.10 -13.96
CA ILE A 72 25.78 9.09 -13.32
C ILE A 72 26.82 9.89 -14.13
N MET A 73 26.68 9.95 -15.47
CA MET A 73 27.57 10.73 -16.33
C MET A 73 27.18 12.21 -16.39
N ASP A 74 25.89 12.53 -16.36
CA ASP A 74 25.36 13.91 -16.38
C ASP A 74 25.66 14.67 -15.08
N CYS A 75 25.94 13.97 -13.97
CA CYS A 75 26.32 14.60 -12.69
C CYS A 75 27.83 14.85 -12.53
N LYS A 76 28.65 14.66 -13.58
CA LYS A 76 30.11 14.86 -13.52
C LYS A 76 30.61 16.20 -14.05
N THR A 77 29.73 17.12 -14.47
CA THR A 77 30.15 18.40 -15.06
C THR A 77 29.68 19.57 -14.20
N THR A 78 30.35 19.79 -13.07
CA THR A 78 30.50 21.06 -12.29
C THR A 78 31.01 20.69 -10.90
N VAL A 79 32.20 20.10 -10.85
CA VAL A 79 32.98 20.08 -9.61
C VAL A 79 33.59 21.47 -9.44
N PRO A 80 33.17 22.29 -8.45
CA PRO A 80 33.89 23.50 -8.11
C PRO A 80 35.32 23.11 -7.67
N PRO A 81 36.32 23.98 -7.87
CA PRO A 81 37.70 23.67 -7.53
C PRO A 81 37.77 23.24 -6.06
N VAL A 82 38.13 21.99 -5.83
CA VAL A 82 38.48 21.48 -4.51
C VAL A 82 39.74 22.23 -4.11
N ASN A 83 39.59 23.20 -3.20
CA ASN A 83 40.72 23.74 -2.46
C ASN A 83 41.37 22.57 -1.72
N THR A 84 42.59 22.23 -2.12
CA THR A 84 43.46 21.27 -1.46
C THR A 84 43.76 21.82 -0.06
N GLU A 85 42.92 21.47 0.91
CA GLU A 85 43.19 21.74 2.32
C GLU A 85 44.39 20.89 2.74
N GLU A 86 45.46 21.61 3.04
CA GLU A 86 46.73 21.21 3.62
C GLU A 86 46.63 19.98 4.54
N ASP A 87 47.46 18.99 4.23
CA ASP A 87 47.67 17.77 4.99
C ASP A 87 47.93 18.09 6.47
N LYS A 88 46.88 18.00 7.28
CA LYS A 88 46.99 17.90 8.73
C LYS A 88 47.76 16.61 9.03
N ALA A 89 49.05 16.76 9.28
CA ALA A 89 49.92 15.75 9.87
C ALA A 89 49.33 15.29 11.20
N THR A 90 48.43 14.32 11.16
CA THR A 90 48.05 13.54 12.34
C THR A 90 49.14 12.50 12.55
N ASP A 91 49.71 12.46 13.74
CA ASP A 91 50.66 11.46 14.25
C ASP A 91 50.15 10.02 14.06
N SER A 92 50.17 9.55 12.83
CA SER A 92 49.87 8.17 12.50
C SER A 92 51.12 7.37 12.81
N VAL A 93 51.00 6.53 13.85
CA VAL A 93 52.00 5.52 14.21
C VAL A 93 52.45 4.84 12.91
N PRO A 94 53.76 4.83 12.60
CA PRO A 94 54.26 4.29 11.34
C PRO A 94 53.82 2.83 11.21
N GLN A 95 52.94 2.55 10.26
CA GLN A 95 52.51 1.19 9.98
C GLN A 95 53.61 0.46 9.21
N GLY A 96 53.98 -0.73 9.68
CA GLY A 96 54.96 -1.57 9.01
C GLY A 96 54.50 -1.91 7.59
N LYS A 97 55.36 -1.66 6.61
CA LYS A 97 55.14 -2.07 5.21
C LYS A 97 55.22 -3.60 5.14
N ALA A 98 54.23 -4.25 4.52
CA ALA A 98 54.29 -5.69 4.27
C ALA A 98 55.43 -6.02 3.29
N LYS A 99 56.17 -7.10 3.53
CA LYS A 99 57.32 -7.52 2.70
C LYS A 99 56.95 -7.77 1.23
N SER A 100 55.69 -8.13 0.96
CA SER A 100 55.16 -8.37 -0.39
C SER A 100 54.66 -7.11 -1.11
N GLY A 101 54.73 -5.92 -0.47
CA GLY A 101 54.18 -4.66 -1.02
C GLY A 101 52.66 -4.61 -1.14
N LYS A 102 51.95 -5.75 -0.99
CA LYS A 102 50.50 -5.85 -1.12
C LYS A 102 49.88 -6.20 0.22
N TRP A 103 49.19 -5.23 0.79
CA TRP A 103 48.47 -5.37 2.04
C TRP A 103 47.15 -6.13 1.83
N TRP A 104 46.90 -7.17 2.61
CA TRP A 104 45.81 -8.12 2.37
C TRP A 104 44.43 -7.67 2.91
N LYS A 105 44.34 -6.57 3.69
CA LYS A 105 43.07 -5.99 4.18
C LYS A 105 42.89 -4.52 3.75
N PRO A 106 41.99 -4.16 2.82
CA PRO A 106 41.76 -2.75 2.49
C PRO A 106 41.29 -1.97 3.73
N GLU A 107 41.70 -0.71 3.86
CA GLU A 107 41.26 0.15 4.96
C GLU A 107 39.78 0.51 4.77
N VAL A 108 38.91 -0.02 5.65
CA VAL A 108 37.47 0.26 5.62
C VAL A 108 37.20 1.50 6.47
N LYS A 109 36.95 2.64 5.83
CA LYS A 109 36.50 3.87 6.51
C LYS A 109 35.13 3.64 7.18
N ARG A 110 34.96 4.13 8.41
CA ARG A 110 33.67 4.06 9.12
C ARG A 110 32.61 4.86 8.36
N PHE A 111 31.37 4.35 8.26
CA PHE A 111 30.28 5.00 7.52
C PHE A 111 30.02 6.46 7.95
N SER A 112 30.29 6.78 9.23
CA SER A 112 30.20 8.14 9.76
C SER A 112 31.14 9.15 9.12
N SER A 113 32.28 8.72 8.54
CA SER A 113 33.19 9.62 7.82
C SER A 113 32.78 9.83 6.36
N VAL A 114 31.89 8.99 5.82
CA VAL A 114 31.38 9.12 4.44
C VAL A 114 30.14 10.02 4.40
N ILE A 115 29.33 10.02 5.45
CA ILE A 115 28.18 10.92 5.54
C ILE A 115 28.68 12.35 5.84
N ILE A 116 28.69 13.19 4.80
CA ILE A 116 28.81 14.63 4.95
C ILE A 116 27.57 15.11 5.71
N LYS A 117 27.76 15.52 6.97
CA LYS A 117 26.72 16.15 7.80
C LYS A 117 26.47 17.58 7.31
N SER A 118 26.00 17.76 6.09
CA SER A 118 25.57 19.08 5.64
C SER A 118 24.28 19.43 6.39
N LYS A 119 24.30 20.57 7.10
CA LYS A 119 23.07 21.18 7.61
C LYS A 119 22.31 21.63 6.36
N GLY A 120 21.35 20.83 5.89
CA GLY A 120 20.61 21.10 4.65
C GLY A 120 20.17 22.56 4.58
N ALA A 121 20.29 23.18 3.39
CA ALA A 121 20.03 24.61 3.21
C ALA A 121 18.66 24.99 3.77
N LYS A 122 18.65 25.85 4.79
CA LYS A 122 17.41 26.34 5.40
C LYS A 122 16.61 27.10 4.34
N LYS A 123 15.37 26.69 4.10
CA LYS A 123 14.46 27.45 3.23
C LYS A 123 14.25 28.85 3.78
N SER A 124 14.20 29.86 2.90
CA SER A 124 13.81 31.22 3.24
C SER A 124 12.40 31.25 3.84
N TRP A 125 12.11 32.27 4.65
CA TRP A 125 10.81 32.42 5.31
C TRP A 125 9.65 32.48 4.30
N ASP A 126 9.83 33.22 3.21
CA ASP A 126 8.82 33.35 2.14
C ASP A 126 8.47 32.00 1.52
N LYS A 127 9.47 31.16 1.23
CA LYS A 127 9.24 29.79 0.75
C LYS A 127 8.44 28.95 1.74
N LYS A 128 8.69 29.10 3.04
CA LYS A 128 7.90 28.40 4.08
C LYS A 128 6.46 28.91 4.13
N LEU A 129 6.24 30.21 3.94
CA LEU A 129 4.92 30.82 3.93
C LEU A 129 4.12 30.36 2.69
N GLU A 130 4.74 30.32 1.51
CA GLU A 130 4.14 29.78 0.30
C GLU A 130 3.78 28.30 0.45
N GLU A 131 4.68 27.48 0.99
CA GLU A 131 4.42 26.06 1.26
C GLU A 131 3.24 25.89 2.22
N ARG A 132 3.15 26.72 3.27
CA ARG A 132 2.02 26.71 4.20
C ARG A 132 0.70 27.08 3.52
N LYS A 133 0.70 28.11 2.66
CA LYS A 133 -0.47 28.50 1.86
C LYS A 133 -0.92 27.36 0.93
N LYS A 134 0.01 26.75 0.20
CA LYS A 134 -0.25 25.59 -0.69
C LYS A 134 -0.85 24.42 0.07
N LEU A 135 -0.28 24.08 1.24
CA LEU A 135 -0.80 23.03 2.11
C LEU A 135 -2.20 23.34 2.63
N GLN A 136 -2.49 24.60 2.98
CA GLN A 136 -3.82 25.01 3.43
C GLN A 136 -4.86 24.87 2.31
N ILE A 137 -4.54 25.29 1.09
CA ILE A 137 -5.40 25.13 -0.08
C ILE A 137 -5.66 23.65 -0.35
N ALA A 138 -4.61 22.82 -0.38
CA ALA A 138 -4.75 21.38 -0.60
C ALA A 138 -5.63 20.69 0.46
N LYS A 139 -5.52 21.10 1.74
CA LYS A 139 -6.38 20.61 2.82
C LYS A 139 -7.85 21.01 2.65
N ARG A 140 -8.13 22.24 2.23
CA ARG A 140 -9.49 22.71 1.96
C ARG A 140 -10.13 21.90 0.83
N LEU A 141 -9.44 21.76 -0.30
CA LEU A 141 -9.91 20.95 -1.43
C LEU A 141 -10.14 19.48 -1.02
N GLN A 142 -9.24 18.90 -0.24
CA GLN A 142 -9.42 17.54 0.28
C GLN A 142 -10.66 17.40 1.16
N GLN A 143 -10.95 18.41 1.98
CA GLN A 143 -12.12 18.42 2.85
C GLN A 143 -13.40 18.56 2.04
N GLU A 144 -13.45 19.48 1.07
CA GLU A 144 -14.58 19.66 0.14
C GLU A 144 -14.92 18.35 -0.59
N ILE A 145 -13.91 17.62 -1.08
CA ILE A 145 -14.13 16.31 -1.73
C ILE A 145 -14.72 15.29 -0.76
N ARG A 146 -14.23 15.24 0.49
CA ARG A 146 -14.77 14.32 1.51
C ARG A 146 -16.22 14.65 1.85
N ASP A 147 -16.53 15.92 2.01
CA ASP A 147 -17.86 16.40 2.37
C ASP A 147 -18.85 16.10 1.23
N GLN A 148 -18.46 16.34 -0.04
CA GLN A 148 -19.27 15.95 -1.20
C GLN A 148 -19.54 14.44 -1.27
N VAL A 149 -18.55 13.60 -0.97
CA VAL A 149 -18.71 12.14 -0.95
C VAL A 149 -19.62 11.70 0.21
N ALA A 150 -19.49 12.33 1.39
CA ALA A 150 -20.33 12.05 2.54
C ALA A 150 -21.79 12.44 2.29
N GLU A 151 -22.02 13.61 1.69
CA GLU A 151 -23.34 14.11 1.27
C GLU A 151 -24.02 13.15 0.30
N LYS A 152 -23.33 12.75 -0.78
CA LYS A 152 -23.86 11.77 -1.75
C LYS A 152 -24.27 10.45 -1.09
N LYS A 153 -23.48 9.95 -0.13
CA LYS A 153 -23.79 8.72 0.60
C LYS A 153 -24.99 8.87 1.54
N ARG A 154 -25.16 10.05 2.16
CA ARG A 154 -26.32 10.33 3.02
C ARG A 154 -27.61 10.34 2.20
N LEU A 155 -27.62 11.07 1.09
CA LEU A 155 -28.75 11.13 0.16
C LEU A 155 -29.14 9.75 -0.39
N GLU A 156 -28.15 8.92 -0.76
CA GLU A 156 -28.43 7.56 -1.23
C GLU A 156 -29.05 6.67 -0.13
N ARG A 157 -28.60 6.82 1.11
CA ARG A 157 -29.18 6.11 2.25
C ARG A 157 -30.62 6.53 2.51
N GLU A 158 -30.89 7.83 2.54
CA GLU A 158 -32.23 8.38 2.72
C GLU A 158 -33.19 7.88 1.62
N ARG A 159 -32.74 7.88 0.35
CA ARG A 159 -33.50 7.31 -0.78
C ARG A 159 -33.79 5.83 -0.60
N LEU A 160 -32.81 5.05 -0.14
CA LEU A 160 -32.99 3.61 0.07
C LEU A 160 -33.96 3.33 1.22
N GLU A 161 -33.87 4.09 2.31
CA GLU A 161 -34.79 4.01 3.45
C GLU A 161 -36.22 4.38 3.06
N GLU A 162 -36.40 5.46 2.29
CA GLU A 162 -37.71 5.85 1.75
C GLU A 162 -38.28 4.78 0.82
N LYS A 163 -37.46 4.25 -0.10
CA LYS A 163 -37.86 3.16 -1.00
C LYS A 163 -38.24 1.90 -0.23
N LYS A 164 -37.51 1.56 0.84
CA LYS A 164 -37.81 0.43 1.71
C LYS A 164 -39.13 0.62 2.44
N LYS A 165 -39.35 1.79 3.04
CA LYS A 165 -40.62 2.14 3.71
C LYS A 165 -41.80 2.06 2.73
N ARG A 166 -41.65 2.65 1.54
CA ARG A 166 -42.66 2.58 0.47
C ARG A 166 -42.93 1.14 0.02
N HIS A 167 -41.89 0.32 -0.09
CA HIS A 167 -42.04 -1.09 -0.43
C HIS A 167 -42.81 -1.84 0.67
N GLU A 168 -42.50 -1.63 1.95
CA GLU A 168 -43.20 -2.22 3.08
C GLU A 168 -44.67 -1.78 3.18
N GLU A 169 -44.98 -0.52 2.88
CA GLU A 169 -46.34 -0.02 2.80
C GLU A 169 -47.09 -0.64 1.61
N ASN A 170 -46.45 -0.72 0.44
CA ASN A 170 -47.04 -1.33 -0.76
C ASN A 170 -47.24 -2.83 -0.60
N THR A 171 -46.33 -3.56 0.05
CA THR A 171 -46.52 -4.99 0.33
C THR A 171 -47.68 -5.23 1.29
N LYS A 172 -47.86 -4.37 2.30
CA LYS A 172 -49.03 -4.41 3.19
C LYS A 172 -50.34 -4.10 2.45
N LYS A 173 -50.36 -3.05 1.60
CA LYS A 173 -51.56 -2.67 0.82
C LYS A 173 -51.93 -3.70 -0.25
N ASN A 174 -50.94 -4.29 -0.91
CA ASN A 174 -51.13 -5.31 -1.95
C ASN A 174 -51.36 -6.71 -1.39
N GLU A 175 -51.31 -6.89 -0.06
CA GLU A 175 -51.57 -8.17 0.55
C GLU A 175 -53.07 -8.52 0.45
N ILE A 176 -53.38 -9.50 -0.40
CA ILE A 176 -54.73 -10.04 -0.53
C ILE A 176 -54.95 -11.04 0.60
N VAL A 177 -55.77 -10.68 1.59
CA VAL A 177 -56.12 -11.53 2.73
C VAL A 177 -57.42 -12.29 2.45
N GLN A 178 -57.42 -13.60 2.67
CA GLN A 178 -58.63 -14.42 2.64
C GLN A 178 -59.16 -14.62 4.06
N VAL A 179 -60.34 -14.08 4.37
CA VAL A 179 -60.99 -14.29 5.66
C VAL A 179 -61.54 -15.71 5.75
N ILE A 180 -60.97 -16.52 6.64
CA ILE A 180 -61.42 -17.90 6.89
C ILE A 180 -62.53 -17.88 7.95
N LYS A 181 -63.80 -17.88 7.50
CA LYS A 181 -64.97 -17.90 8.41
C LYS A 181 -65.12 -19.23 9.17
N ASN A 182 -64.76 -20.35 8.53
CA ASN A 182 -64.93 -21.69 9.10
C ASN A 182 -63.58 -22.28 9.54
N THR A 183 -63.36 -22.38 10.85
CA THR A 183 -62.13 -22.89 11.45
C THR A 183 -61.94 -24.40 11.25
N GLU A 184 -63.00 -25.18 11.04
CA GLU A 184 -62.90 -26.61 10.71
C GLU A 184 -62.16 -26.86 9.40
N LYS A 185 -62.15 -25.87 8.48
CA LYS A 185 -61.35 -25.93 7.25
C LYS A 185 -59.86 -26.07 7.54
N LEU A 186 -59.34 -25.34 8.53
CA LEU A 186 -57.92 -25.42 8.93
C LEU A 186 -57.57 -26.80 9.49
N ARG A 187 -58.50 -27.42 10.23
CA ARG A 187 -58.30 -28.75 10.81
C ARG A 187 -58.24 -29.86 9.76
N ARG A 188 -58.95 -29.68 8.64
CA ARG A 188 -58.97 -30.64 7.51
C ARG A 188 -57.76 -30.50 6.57
N MET A 189 -57.03 -29.38 6.62
CA MET A 189 -55.90 -29.14 5.72
C MET A 189 -54.68 -30.00 6.04
N LYS A 190 -53.87 -30.30 5.01
CA LYS A 190 -52.61 -31.03 5.17
C LYS A 190 -51.60 -30.18 5.96
N LYS A 191 -50.83 -30.82 6.84
CA LYS A 191 -49.78 -30.17 7.65
C LYS A 191 -48.77 -29.34 6.82
N LYS A 192 -48.52 -29.69 5.55
CA LYS A 192 -47.62 -28.94 4.67
C LYS A 192 -48.21 -27.59 4.24
N ASP A 193 -49.51 -27.52 4.03
CA ASP A 193 -50.19 -26.30 3.59
C ASP A 193 -50.37 -25.33 4.76
N LEU A 194 -50.64 -25.85 5.97
CA LEU A 194 -50.67 -25.05 7.19
C LEU A 194 -49.35 -24.30 7.44
N ARG A 195 -48.20 -24.86 7.05
CA ARG A 195 -46.88 -24.19 7.17
C ARG A 195 -46.72 -22.97 6.25
N LYS A 196 -47.52 -22.86 5.19
CA LYS A 196 -47.49 -21.74 4.24
C LYS A 196 -48.41 -20.59 4.66
N LEU A 197 -49.38 -20.86 5.53
CA LEU A 197 -50.33 -19.85 5.99
C LEU A 197 -49.63 -18.86 6.94
N ALA A 198 -49.74 -17.57 6.65
CA ALA A 198 -49.38 -16.51 7.57
C ALA A 198 -50.67 -15.89 8.13
N LYS A 199 -50.76 -15.73 9.45
CA LYS A 199 -51.86 -15.01 10.08
C LYS A 199 -51.65 -13.51 9.89
N ARG A 200 -52.69 -12.80 9.46
CA ARG A 200 -52.74 -11.34 9.35
C ARG A 200 -54.00 -10.85 10.06
N ASP A 201 -53.88 -9.70 10.71
CA ASP A 201 -55.02 -9.08 11.39
C ASP A 201 -55.84 -8.28 10.38
N THR A 202 -57.13 -8.58 10.31
CA THR A 202 -58.12 -7.80 9.57
C THR A 202 -58.83 -6.93 10.61
N ASN A 203 -58.29 -5.73 10.86
CA ASN A 203 -58.94 -4.73 11.70
C ASN A 203 -60.13 -4.10 10.96
#